data_AF-A0A257HZ65-F1
#
_entry.id   AF-A0A257HZ65-F1
#
_cell.length_a   1.000
_cell.length_b   1.000
_cell.length_c   1.000
_cell.angle_alpha   90.00
_cell.angle_beta   90.00
_cell.angle_gamma   90.00
#
_symmetry.space_group_name_H-M   'P 1'
#
loop_
_entity.id
_entity.type
_entity.pdbx_description
1 polymer ?
#
loop_
_entity_poly.entity_id
_entity_poly.type
_entity_poly.pdbx_seq_one_letter_code
_entity_poly.pdbx_strand_id
1 'polypeptide(L)'
;MKKTALVCLLVISSIAYLPQTHAAINTHSAKKEVVLTEAQTLRLNQINARIIQIQNMDKSALSAQEKKVLRKEVRAMKAEARESSGGIYLSIGAVILIIVLLIVLL
;
A
#
# COMPACT_ATOMS: atom_id res chain seq x y z
N MET A 1 20.74 -27.75 -36.88
CA MET A 1 20.70 -26.84 -35.71
C MET A 1 19.78 -25.63 -35.91
N LYS A 2 19.80 -24.92 -37.04
CA LYS A 2 18.92 -23.76 -37.27
C LYS A 2 17.42 -24.11 -37.39
N LYS A 3 17.10 -25.24 -38.04
CA LYS A 3 15.72 -25.72 -38.23
C LYS A 3 15.09 -26.27 -36.95
N THR A 4 15.88 -26.93 -36.10
CA THR A 4 15.44 -27.42 -34.79
C THR A 4 15.22 -26.27 -33.81
N ALA A 5 16.07 -25.24 -33.84
CA ALA A 5 15.87 -24.01 -33.06
C ALA A 5 14.60 -23.24 -33.48
N LEU A 6 14.30 -23.19 -34.78
CA LEU A 6 13.10 -22.53 -35.30
C LEU A 6 11.81 -23.28 -34.91
N VAL A 7 11.84 -24.62 -34.92
CA VAL A 7 10.72 -25.45 -34.45
C VAL A 7 10.51 -25.28 -32.93
N CYS A 8 11.59 -25.23 -32.13
CA CYS A 8 11.48 -24.93 -30.70
C CYS A 8 10.92 -23.52 -30.43
N LEU A 9 11.28 -22.51 -31.23
CA LEU A 9 10.77 -21.14 -31.10
C LEU A 9 9.26 -21.05 -31.41
N LEU A 10 8.78 -21.80 -32.41
CA LEU A 10 7.37 -21.84 -32.78
C LEU A 10 6.48 -22.51 -31.70
N VAL A 11 6.98 -23.56 -31.03
CA VAL A 11 6.24 -24.26 -29.96
C VAL A 11 6.07 -23.37 -28.71
N ILE A 12 7.04 -22.50 -28.41
CA ILE A 12 6.98 -21.56 -27.27
C ILE A 12 5.94 -20.46 -27.50
N SER A 13 5.69 -20.07 -28.76
CA SER A 13 4.69 -19.05 -29.12
C SER A 13 3.24 -19.52 -28.89
N SER A 14 2.98 -20.82 -28.89
CA SER A 14 1.62 -21.36 -28.71
C SER A 14 1.16 -21.39 -27.25
N ILE A 15 2.09 -21.28 -26.29
CA ILE A 15 1.78 -21.28 -24.84
C ILE A 15 1.27 -19.90 -24.36
N ALA A 16 1.46 -18.84 -25.16
CA ALA A 16 1.04 -17.48 -24.81
C ALA A 16 -0.46 -17.18 -25.00
N TYR A 17 -1.24 -18.11 -25.57
CA TYR A 17 -2.68 -17.95 -25.81
C TYR A 17 -3.57 -18.63 -24.75
N LEU A 18 -3.09 -18.77 -23.51
CA LEU A 18 -3.97 -19.12 -22.39
C LEU A 18 -4.87 -17.92 -22.07
N PRO A 19 -6.20 -18.05 -22.06
CA PRO A 19 -7.07 -16.98 -21.58
C PRO A 19 -6.77 -16.75 -20.10
N GLN A 20 -6.20 -15.59 -19.77
CA GLN A 20 -6.03 -15.17 -18.39
C GLN A 20 -7.40 -14.83 -17.82
N THR A 21 -8.01 -15.78 -17.12
CA THR A 21 -9.22 -15.51 -16.33
C THR A 21 -8.81 -14.75 -15.07
N HIS A 22 -8.89 -13.42 -15.14
CA HIS A 22 -8.85 -12.60 -13.94
C HIS A 22 -10.16 -12.83 -13.19
N ALA A 23 -10.09 -13.49 -12.04
CA ALA A 23 -11.23 -13.55 -11.13
C ALA A 23 -11.54 -12.10 -10.70
N ALA A 24 -12.66 -11.57 -11.18
CA ALA A 24 -13.20 -10.33 -10.65
C ALA A 24 -13.51 -10.56 -9.17
N ILE A 25 -12.73 -9.92 -8.28
CA ILE A 25 -13.15 -9.74 -6.89
C ILE A 25 -14.35 -8.80 -6.97
N ASN A 26 -15.54 -9.38 -6.99
CA ASN A 26 -16.77 -8.65 -6.73
C ASN A 26 -16.68 -8.14 -5.28
N THR A 27 -16.11 -6.95 -5.07
CA THR A 27 -16.32 -6.19 -3.85
C THR A 27 -17.73 -5.62 -3.90
N HIS A 28 -18.71 -6.51 -3.83
CA HIS A 28 -20.01 -6.12 -3.33
C HIS A 28 -19.74 -5.63 -1.91
N SER A 29 -20.09 -4.37 -1.69
CA SER A 29 -19.96 -3.63 -0.45
C SER A 29 -20.63 -4.43 0.68
N ALA A 30 -19.86 -5.32 1.30
CA ALA A 30 -20.08 -5.79 2.64
C ALA A 30 -19.00 -5.09 3.43
N LYS A 31 -19.43 -4.22 4.35
CA LYS A 31 -18.62 -3.69 5.44
C LYS A 31 -18.08 -4.91 6.20
N LYS A 32 -16.96 -5.48 5.72
CA LYS A 32 -16.24 -6.53 6.43
C LYS A 32 -15.70 -5.81 7.65
N GLU A 33 -16.31 -6.05 8.80
CA GLU A 33 -15.69 -5.70 10.06
C GLU A 33 -14.30 -6.33 10.02
N VAL A 34 -13.29 -5.48 9.88
CA VAL A 34 -11.90 -5.90 9.92
C VAL A 34 -11.68 -6.30 11.36
N VAL A 35 -11.93 -7.57 11.67
CA VAL A 35 -11.52 -8.17 12.93
C VAL A 35 -10.00 -8.13 12.91
N LEU A 36 -9.44 -7.10 13.52
CA LEU A 36 -8.00 -6.96 13.68
C LEU A 36 -7.52 -8.19 14.46
N THR A 37 -6.50 -8.86 13.93
CA THR A 37 -5.83 -9.92 14.68
C THR A 37 -5.23 -9.33 15.97
N GLU A 38 -5.07 -10.14 17.01
CA GLU A 38 -4.45 -9.70 18.29
C GLU A 38 -3.06 -9.07 18.07
N ALA A 39 -2.32 -9.54 17.07
CA ALA A 39 -1.03 -8.97 16.67
C ALA A 39 -1.19 -7.55 16.07
N GLN A 40 -2.21 -7.31 15.25
CA GLN A 40 -2.47 -6.00 14.64
C GLN A 40 -2.95 -4.97 15.67
N THR A 41 -3.80 -5.39 16.62
CA THR A 41 -4.26 -4.52 17.71
C THR A 41 -3.10 -4.13 18.62
N LEU A 42 -2.24 -5.09 18.98
CA LEU A 42 -1.03 -4.84 19.75
C LEU A 42 -0.09 -3.86 19.05
N ARG A 43 0.11 -4.01 17.73
CA ARG A 43 0.94 -3.10 16.94
C ARG A 43 0.35 -1.68 16.90
N LEU A 44 -0.95 -1.54 16.70
CA LEU A 44 -1.63 -0.25 16.74
C LEU A 44 -1.51 0.43 18.10
N ASN A 45 -1.60 -0.33 19.19
CA ASN A 45 -1.42 0.20 20.54
C ASN A 45 0.01 0.71 20.77
N GLN A 46 1.02 -0.01 20.28
CA GLN A 46 2.42 0.44 20.33
C GLN A 46 2.63 1.75 19.55
N ILE A 47 2.07 1.82 18.34
CA ILE A 47 2.11 3.03 17.50
C ILE A 47 1.46 4.22 18.25
N ASN A 48 0.28 4.02 18.82
CA ASN A 48 -0.42 5.06 19.58
C ASN A 48 0.39 5.51 20.80
N ALA A 49 0.95 4.59 21.57
CA ALA A 49 1.77 4.90 22.72
C ALA A 49 2.99 5.76 22.34
N ARG A 50 3.68 5.42 21.24
CA ARG A 50 4.82 6.20 20.76
C ARG A 50 4.44 7.58 20.23
N ILE A 51 3.30 7.70 19.53
CA ILE A 51 2.78 9.01 19.09
C ILE A 51 2.48 9.90 20.29
N ILE A 52 1.79 9.38 21.31
CA ILE A 52 1.48 10.12 22.55
C ILE A 52 2.78 10.54 23.26
N GLN A 53 3.77 9.65 23.33
CA GLN A 53 5.07 9.97 23.90
C GLN A 53 5.74 11.14 23.15
N ILE A 54 5.78 11.11 21.81
CA ILE A 54 6.36 12.20 21.00
C ILE A 54 5.53 13.47 21.15
N GLN A 55 4.20 13.37 21.30
CA GLN A 55 3.32 14.52 21.49
C GLN A 55 3.65 15.25 22.80
N ASN A 56 3.77 14.50 23.89
CA ASN A 56 3.99 15.00 25.25
C ASN A 56 5.46 15.34 25.57
N MET A 57 6.39 15.00 24.69
CA MET A 57 7.81 15.37 24.83
C MET A 57 7.99 16.89 24.80
N ASP A 58 8.79 17.43 25.72
CA ASP A 58 9.25 18.81 25.60
C ASP A 58 10.20 18.95 24.41
N LYS A 59 9.84 19.80 23.46
CA LYS A 59 10.54 20.04 22.19
C LYS A 59 11.25 21.39 22.16
N SER A 60 11.22 22.15 23.26
CA SER A 60 11.80 23.49 23.37
C SER A 60 13.29 23.50 23.00
N ALA A 61 14.05 22.54 23.55
CA ALA A 61 15.50 22.41 23.36
C ALA A 61 15.92 21.73 22.03
N LEU A 62 15.00 21.19 21.24
CA LEU A 62 15.35 20.47 20.01
C LEU A 62 15.67 21.39 18.84
N SER A 63 16.69 21.03 18.08
CA SER A 63 17.03 21.64 16.79
C SER A 63 15.93 21.43 15.74
N ALA A 64 15.98 22.23 14.67
CA ALA A 64 15.03 22.09 13.56
C ALA A 64 15.11 20.71 12.88
N GLN A 65 16.32 20.13 12.84
CA GLN A 65 16.62 18.81 12.28
C GLN A 65 15.99 17.72 13.13
N GLU A 66 16.17 17.74 14.46
CA GLU A 66 15.57 16.75 15.37
C GLU A 66 14.04 16.82 15.35
N LYS A 67 13.48 18.03 15.36
CA LYS A 67 12.03 18.24 15.18
C LYS A 67 11.54 17.67 13.84
N LYS A 68 12.34 17.76 12.77
CA LYS A 68 12.02 17.16 11.46
C LYS A 68 12.04 15.64 11.51
N VAL A 69 12.98 15.04 12.24
CA VAL A 69 13.03 13.59 12.45
C VAL A 69 11.79 13.10 13.18
N LEU A 70 11.40 13.76 14.29
CA LEU A 70 10.18 13.41 15.03
C LEU A 70 8.92 13.52 14.16
N ARG A 71 8.82 14.56 13.31
CA ARG A 71 7.71 14.68 12.35
C ARG A 71 7.69 13.55 11.33
N LYS A 72 8.85 13.10 10.85
CA LYS A 72 8.94 11.97 9.91
C LYS A 72 8.53 10.67 10.59
N GLU A 73 8.98 10.45 11.83
CA GLU A 73 8.62 9.28 12.63
C GLU A 73 7.10 9.19 12.84
N VAL A 74 6.47 10.28 13.28
CA VAL A 74 5.00 10.34 13.44
C VAL A 74 4.27 10.09 12.11
N ARG A 75 4.76 10.62 11.00
CA ARG A 75 4.15 10.39 9.68
C ARG A 75 4.25 8.94 9.23
N ALA A 76 5.40 8.29 9.46
CA ALA A 76 5.60 6.88 9.14
C ALA A 76 4.66 5.99 9.97
N MET A 77 4.60 6.21 11.28
CA MET A 77 3.69 5.48 12.17
C MET A 77 2.20 5.70 11.81
N LYS A 78 1.82 6.92 11.43
CA LYS A 78 0.45 7.21 10.98
C LYS A 78 0.12 6.53 9.65
N ALA A 79 1.10 6.37 8.76
CA ALA A 79 0.92 5.57 7.54
C ALA A 79 0.68 4.11 7.92
N GLU A 80 1.58 3.52 8.72
CA GLU A 80 1.48 2.13 9.19
C GLU A 80 0.15 1.82 9.90
N ALA A 81 -0.36 2.75 10.72
CA ALA A 81 -1.65 2.58 11.38
C ALA A 81 -2.84 2.58 10.40
N ARG A 82 -2.80 3.41 9.34
CA ARG A 82 -3.84 3.44 8.29
C ARG A 82 -3.81 2.19 7.43
N GLU A 83 -2.63 1.66 7.20
CA GLU A 83 -2.39 0.40 6.50
C GLU A 83 -2.98 -0.79 7.29
N SER A 84 -2.83 -0.74 8.62
CA SER A 84 -3.32 -1.77 9.53
C SER A 84 -4.84 -1.75 9.75
N SER A 85 -5.50 -0.59 9.63
CA SER A 85 -6.93 -0.42 9.94
C SER A 85 -7.88 -0.62 8.76
N GLY A 86 -7.44 -1.26 7.66
CA GLY A 86 -8.28 -1.49 6.48
C GLY A 86 -8.65 -0.23 5.69
N GLY A 87 -7.86 0.85 5.81
CA GLY A 87 -8.06 2.05 5.01
C GLY A 87 -7.82 1.80 3.52
N ILE A 88 -8.62 2.42 2.65
CA ILE A 88 -8.38 2.44 1.21
C ILE A 88 -7.02 3.10 0.97
N TYR A 89 -6.08 2.32 0.46
CA TYR A 89 -4.81 2.79 -0.03
C TYR A 89 -5.07 3.64 -1.28
N LEU A 90 -5.11 4.97 -1.14
CA LEU A 90 -4.78 5.81 -2.28
C LEU A 90 -3.26 5.76 -2.43
N SER A 91 -2.77 4.66 -3.01
CA SER A 91 -1.41 4.56 -3.51
C SER A 91 -1.10 5.81 -4.33
N ILE A 92 0.16 6.24 -4.39
CA ILE A 92 0.57 7.29 -5.34
C ILE A 92 0.08 6.93 -6.76
N GLY A 93 0.09 5.64 -7.13
CA GLY A 93 -0.50 5.17 -8.37
C GLY A 93 -2.01 5.36 -8.49
N ALA A 94 -2.77 5.25 -7.39
CA ALA A 94 -4.21 5.50 -7.37
C ALA A 94 -4.55 6.99 -7.43
N VAL A 95 -3.75 7.85 -6.78
CA VAL A 95 -3.83 9.32 -6.93
C VAL A 95 -3.58 9.70 -8.39
N ILE A 96 -2.53 9.13 -9.00
CA ILE A 96 -2.20 9.34 -10.43
C ILE A 96 -3.34 8.86 -11.33
N LEU A 97 -3.92 7.68 -11.07
CA LEU A 97 -5.06 7.16 -11.83
C LEU A 97 -6.28 8.10 -11.77
N ILE A 98 -6.60 8.64 -10.59
CA ILE A 98 -7.71 9.60 -10.44
C ILE A 98 -7.45 10.88 -11.24
N ILE A 99 -6.22 11.40 -11.20
CA ILE A 99 -5.83 12.59 -11.97
C ILE A 99 -5.95 12.33 -13.48
N VAL A 100 -5.50 11.16 -13.97
CA VAL A 100 -5.63 10.78 -15.38
C VAL A 100 -7.10 10.65 -15.78
N LEU A 101 -7.94 10.04 -14.94
CA LEU A 101 -9.38 9.93 -15.20
C LEU A 101 -10.06 11.29 -15.34
N LEU A 102 -9.72 12.25 -14.47
CA LEU A 102 -10.26 13.62 -14.52
C LEU A 102 -9.85 14.37 -15.79
N ILE A 103 -8.68 14.07 -16.36
CA ILE A 103 -8.22 14.68 -17.63
C ILE A 103 -8.97 14.09 -18.83
N VAL A 104 -9.33 12.80 -18.81
CA VAL A 104 -10.05 12.16 -19.92
C VAL A 104 -11.53 12.50 -19.93
N LEU A 105 -12.12 12.74 -18.75
CA LEU A 105 -13.54 12.97 -18.57
C LEU A 105 -13.94 14.46 -18.65
N LEU A 106 -12.96 15.37 -18.60
CA LEU A 106 -13.10 16.80 -18.82
C LEU A 106 -12.88 17.15 -20.29
#